data_AF-A0AAV6KM03-F1
#
_entry.id   AF-A0AAV6KM03-F1
#
_cell.length_a   1.000
_cell.length_b   1.000
_cell.length_c   1.000
_cell.angle_alpha   90.00
_cell.angle_beta   90.00
_cell.angle_gamma   90.00
#
_symmetry.space_group_name_H-M   'P 1'
#
loop_
_entity.id
_entity.type
_entity.pdbx_description
1 polymer ?
#
loop_
_entity_poly.entity_id
_entity_poly.type
_entity_poly.pdbx_seq_one_letter_code
_entity_poly.pdbx_strand_id
1 'polypeptide(L)'
;MDSDPQAHPTPVDQDGHGTHTSSTAAGVPVASASLYGLATGTARGGVPSARIAMYKVCWSIGCTDMDLLAGFDAAIADGVDVISVSIGGSPRPFFEDPIAIGSFHAMKKGVFVSCSGGNSGPQLMTVENVAPWLLTVAASSIDRQFKAAVKLGNGIRGISINTFSPKKQMYPLISGAQAANISGQQYGNASACEWGTMSQSKVKGKIVYCLGVGGQDSTIKNLGGSGVIMSADEESDIAFLYAAPTTTTAARDG
;
A
#
# COMPACT_ATOMS: atom_id res chain seq x y z
N MET A 1 0.07 9.40 -18.09
CA MET A 1 -0.87 10.11 -18.97
C MET A 1 -2.24 9.78 -18.43
N ASP A 2 -2.90 10.75 -17.80
CA ASP A 2 -4.35 10.67 -17.58
C ASP A 2 -5.00 10.32 -18.92
N SER A 3 -5.86 9.30 -18.94
CA SER A 3 -6.44 8.76 -20.17
C SER A 3 -7.50 9.66 -20.82
N ASP A 4 -7.57 10.93 -20.42
CA ASP A 4 -8.48 11.93 -20.95
C ASP A 4 -7.70 13.11 -21.59
N PRO A 5 -7.69 13.23 -22.92
CA PRO A 5 -7.07 14.34 -23.66
C PRO A 5 -7.68 15.73 -23.36
N GLN A 6 -8.81 15.80 -22.64
CA GLN A 6 -9.47 17.06 -22.22
C GLN A 6 -9.33 17.35 -20.72
N ALA A 7 -8.75 16.45 -19.92
CA ALA A 7 -8.53 16.71 -18.50
C ALA A 7 -7.37 17.68 -18.31
N HIS A 8 -7.68 18.93 -17.96
CA HIS A 8 -6.68 19.88 -17.52
C HIS A 8 -5.97 19.33 -16.26
N PRO A 9 -4.62 19.42 -16.16
CA PRO A 9 -3.92 19.02 -14.95
C PRO A 9 -4.45 19.80 -13.75
N THR A 10 -5.00 19.08 -12.76
CA THR A 10 -5.50 19.69 -11.53
C THR A 10 -4.67 19.22 -10.33
N PRO A 11 -4.58 20.03 -9.26
CA PRO A 11 -3.94 19.62 -8.02
C PRO A 11 -4.76 18.58 -7.24
N VAL A 12 -5.93 18.16 -7.73
CA VAL A 12 -6.80 17.18 -7.07
C VAL A 12 -6.08 15.83 -6.99
N ASP A 13 -6.09 15.26 -5.78
CA ASP A 13 -5.60 13.91 -5.53
C ASP A 13 -6.63 12.87 -6.00
N GLN A 14 -6.22 12.03 -6.93
CA GLN A 14 -7.04 10.94 -7.49
C GLN A 14 -6.50 9.55 -7.08
N ASP A 15 -5.38 9.51 -6.38
CA ASP A 15 -4.74 8.29 -5.91
C ASP A 15 -5.04 8.07 -4.42
N GLY A 16 -4.93 9.13 -3.61
CA GLY A 16 -5.18 9.13 -2.18
C GLY A 16 -3.91 9.22 -1.34
N HIS A 17 -2.72 8.90 -1.89
CA HIS A 17 -1.46 8.95 -1.15
C HIS A 17 -1.14 10.35 -0.62
N GLY A 18 -1.37 11.40 -1.42
CA GLY A 18 -1.16 12.79 -1.00
C GLY A 18 -2.09 13.22 0.13
N THR A 19 -3.36 12.83 0.06
CA THR A 19 -4.37 13.08 1.10
C THR A 19 -4.04 12.34 2.40
N HIS A 20 -3.59 11.09 2.32
CA HIS A 20 -3.21 10.29 3.48
C HIS A 20 -1.97 10.85 4.19
N THR A 21 -0.91 11.18 3.44
CA THR A 21 0.34 11.71 4.00
C THR A 21 0.16 13.11 4.60
N SER A 22 -0.53 14.03 3.89
CA SER A 22 -0.80 15.38 4.40
C SER A 22 -1.67 15.39 5.65
N SER A 23 -2.72 14.55 5.71
CA SER A 23 -3.55 14.43 6.92
C SER A 23 -2.80 13.81 8.10
N THR A 24 -1.81 12.94 7.86
CA THR A 24 -0.92 12.40 8.91
C THR A 24 0.00 13.49 9.48
N ALA A 25 0.47 14.42 8.65
CA ALA A 25 1.33 15.53 9.08
C ALA A 25 0.55 16.63 9.82
N ALA A 26 -0.55 17.11 9.25
CA ALA A 26 -1.24 18.32 9.72
C ALA A 26 -2.78 18.24 9.63
N GLY A 27 -3.36 17.05 9.54
CA GLY A 27 -4.81 16.88 9.53
C GLY A 27 -5.48 17.41 10.80
N VAL A 28 -6.59 18.12 10.64
CA VAL A 28 -7.43 18.56 11.77
C VAL A 28 -8.03 17.35 12.51
N PRO A 29 -8.37 17.47 13.81
CA PRO A 29 -9.00 16.38 14.53
C PRO A 29 -10.36 16.01 13.93
N VAL A 30 -10.52 14.75 13.55
CA VAL A 30 -11.78 14.17 13.06
C VAL A 30 -12.23 13.08 14.01
N ALA A 31 -13.27 13.37 14.78
CA ALA A 31 -13.85 12.41 15.71
C ALA A 31 -14.54 11.26 14.97
N SER A 32 -14.56 10.08 15.61
CA SER A 32 -15.20 8.87 15.08
C SER A 32 -14.69 8.43 13.69
N ALA A 33 -13.45 8.79 13.35
CA ALA A 33 -12.80 8.32 12.13
C ALA A 33 -12.58 6.81 12.21
N SER A 34 -12.95 6.09 11.15
CA SER A 34 -12.75 4.65 11.03
C SER A 34 -12.77 4.21 9.57
N LEU A 35 -12.21 3.04 9.28
CA LEU A 35 -12.38 2.35 8.01
C LEU A 35 -13.38 1.21 8.21
N TYR A 36 -14.66 1.41 7.87
CA TYR A 36 -15.73 0.43 8.13
C TYR A 36 -15.79 -0.03 9.61
N GLY A 37 -15.54 0.89 10.55
CA GLY A 37 -15.49 0.61 11.99
C GLY A 37 -14.13 0.14 12.50
N LEU A 38 -13.18 -0.21 11.62
CA LEU A 38 -11.81 -0.53 12.01
C LEU A 38 -11.06 0.72 12.48
N ALA A 39 -10.26 0.54 13.54
CA ALA A 39 -9.46 1.59 14.18
C ALA A 39 -10.25 2.86 14.53
N THR A 40 -11.49 2.68 15.00
CA THR A 40 -12.35 3.78 15.44
C THR A 40 -11.65 4.65 16.50
N GLY A 41 -11.61 5.96 16.26
CA GLY A 41 -11.02 6.91 17.19
C GLY A 41 -11.09 8.34 16.65
N THR A 42 -10.24 9.22 17.18
CA THR A 42 -10.05 10.56 16.63
C THR A 42 -8.78 10.56 15.77
N ALA A 43 -8.93 10.73 14.46
CA ALA A 43 -7.79 10.90 13.56
C ALA A 43 -7.29 12.36 13.63
N ARG A 44 -5.97 12.57 13.55
CA ARG A 44 -5.34 13.89 13.55
C ARG A 44 -3.96 13.84 12.90
N GLY A 45 -3.38 14.99 12.57
CA GLY A 45 -1.98 15.13 12.19
C GLY A 45 -1.04 15.37 13.36
N GLY A 46 0.27 15.34 13.14
CA GLY A 46 1.25 15.75 14.15
C GLY A 46 1.06 17.20 14.63
N VAL A 47 0.76 18.11 13.70
CA VAL A 47 0.53 19.54 14.00
C VAL A 47 -0.77 20.04 13.33
N PRO A 48 -1.94 19.80 13.95
CA PRO A 48 -3.23 20.15 13.33
C PRO A 48 -3.47 21.64 13.05
N SER A 49 -2.69 22.54 13.67
CA SER A 49 -2.76 23.98 13.47
C SER A 49 -1.88 24.50 12.32
N ALA A 50 -1.04 23.63 11.73
CA ALA A 50 -0.20 24.00 10.59
C ALA A 50 -1.04 24.20 9.33
N ARG A 51 -0.55 25.04 8.40
CA ARG A 51 -1.14 25.19 7.07
C ARG A 51 -0.53 24.16 6.13
N ILE A 52 -1.32 23.69 5.17
CA ILE A 52 -0.89 22.74 4.15
C ILE A 52 -0.85 23.45 2.80
N ALA A 53 0.30 23.40 2.12
CA ALA A 53 0.45 23.76 0.72
C ALA A 53 0.74 22.49 -0.09
N MET A 54 -0.06 22.22 -1.13
CA MET A 54 0.02 20.98 -1.90
C MET A 54 0.67 21.22 -3.25
N TYR A 55 1.76 20.49 -3.52
CA TYR A 55 2.47 20.48 -4.80
C TYR A 55 2.36 19.09 -5.41
N LYS A 56 1.43 18.91 -6.35
CA LYS A 56 1.21 17.61 -7.01
C LYS A 56 2.28 17.37 -8.06
N VAL A 57 3.21 16.47 -7.75
CA VAL A 57 4.36 16.12 -8.60
C VAL A 57 4.32 14.67 -9.10
N CYS A 58 3.31 13.91 -8.68
CA CYS A 58 3.09 12.52 -9.05
C CYS A 58 1.77 12.38 -9.79
N TRP A 59 1.78 11.54 -10.82
CA TRP A 59 0.66 11.23 -11.69
C TRP A 59 0.52 9.72 -11.85
N SER A 60 -0.45 9.28 -12.65
CA SER A 60 -0.68 7.84 -12.94
C SER A 60 0.53 7.09 -13.51
N ILE A 61 1.53 7.82 -14.06
CA ILE A 61 2.76 7.27 -14.62
C ILE A 61 3.98 7.43 -13.69
N GLY A 62 3.76 7.88 -12.46
CA GLY A 62 4.81 8.17 -11.49
C GLY A 62 5.10 9.66 -11.34
N CYS A 63 6.23 9.96 -10.71
CA CYS A 63 6.68 11.31 -10.39
C CYS A 63 7.93 11.60 -11.24
N THR A 64 7.86 12.62 -12.10
CA THR A 64 8.98 12.91 -13.01
C THR A 64 10.02 13.80 -12.32
N ASP A 65 11.28 13.67 -12.73
CA ASP A 65 12.38 14.52 -12.20
C ASP A 65 12.08 16.01 -12.40
N MET A 66 11.44 16.38 -13.52
CA MET A 66 11.03 17.76 -13.82
C MET A 66 9.94 18.26 -12.86
N ASP A 67 8.89 17.46 -12.62
CA ASP A 67 7.80 17.84 -11.72
C ASP A 67 8.31 17.95 -10.27
N LEU A 68 9.21 17.04 -9.85
CA LEU A 68 9.83 17.07 -8.52
C LEU A 68 10.62 18.37 -8.31
N LEU A 69 11.49 18.73 -9.26
CA LEU A 69 12.27 19.98 -9.20
C LEU A 69 11.36 21.22 -9.21
N ALA A 70 10.34 21.24 -10.07
CA ALA A 70 9.37 22.33 -10.12
C ALA A 70 8.58 22.47 -8.82
N GLY A 71 8.19 21.36 -8.20
CA GLY A 71 7.52 21.35 -6.90
C GLY A 71 8.39 21.91 -5.78
N PHE A 72 9.67 21.52 -5.74
CA PHE A 72 10.63 22.10 -4.79
C PHE A 72 10.83 23.59 -5.01
N ASP A 73 11.06 24.02 -6.25
CA ASP A 73 11.29 25.44 -6.58
C ASP A 73 10.08 26.30 -6.17
N ALA A 74 8.87 25.86 -6.51
CA ALA A 74 7.63 26.52 -6.12
C ALA A 74 7.45 26.57 -4.60
N ALA A 75 7.64 25.45 -3.89
CA ALA A 75 7.51 25.39 -2.44
C ALA A 75 8.48 26.33 -1.72
N ILE A 76 9.74 26.38 -2.19
CA ILE A 76 10.76 27.27 -1.64
C ILE A 76 10.38 28.74 -1.92
N ALA A 77 9.94 29.06 -3.13
CA ALA A 77 9.55 30.41 -3.52
C ALA A 77 8.32 30.92 -2.74
N ASP A 78 7.36 30.03 -2.47
CA ASP A 78 6.17 30.32 -1.68
C ASP A 78 6.46 30.47 -0.17
N GLY A 79 7.68 30.13 0.26
CA GLY A 79 8.15 30.34 1.63
C GLY A 79 7.62 29.33 2.64
N VAL A 80 7.50 28.06 2.25
CA VAL A 80 7.14 26.98 3.18
C VAL A 80 8.24 26.76 4.24
N ASP A 81 7.86 26.39 5.46
CA ASP A 81 8.82 26.10 6.54
C ASP A 81 9.40 24.67 6.47
N VAL A 82 8.57 23.73 6.03
CA VAL A 82 8.88 22.29 5.99
C VAL A 82 8.32 21.67 4.71
N ILE A 83 9.09 20.81 4.06
CA ILE A 83 8.66 19.98 2.93
C ILE A 83 8.66 18.51 3.37
N SER A 84 7.52 17.84 3.21
CA SER A 84 7.37 16.40 3.48
C SER A 84 7.25 15.64 2.16
N VAL A 85 8.22 14.78 1.86
CA VAL A 85 8.33 14.05 0.59
C VAL A 85 8.27 12.55 0.85
N SER A 86 7.09 11.96 0.71
CA SER A 86 6.91 10.50 0.74
C SER A 86 7.07 9.90 -0.66
N ILE A 87 8.18 10.26 -1.33
CA ILE A 87 8.54 9.84 -2.67
C ILE A 87 10.03 9.46 -2.63
N GLY A 88 10.42 8.48 -3.43
CA GLY A 88 11.79 8.04 -3.56
C GLY A 88 12.00 7.25 -4.84
N GLY A 89 13.23 6.80 -5.03
CA GLY A 89 13.64 5.94 -6.12
C GLY A 89 15.05 5.43 -5.87
N SER A 90 15.57 4.62 -6.80
CA SER A 90 16.94 4.12 -6.70
C SER A 90 17.94 5.26 -6.48
N PRO A 91 18.82 5.18 -5.46
CA PRO A 91 19.81 6.23 -5.19
C PRO A 91 20.66 6.54 -6.41
N ARG A 92 20.84 7.83 -6.70
CA ARG A 92 21.69 8.34 -7.78
C ARG A 92 22.78 9.27 -7.22
N PRO A 93 23.83 9.61 -8.00
CA PRO A 93 24.72 10.71 -7.63
C PRO A 93 23.92 11.98 -7.31
N PHE A 94 24.29 12.72 -6.26
CA PHE A 94 23.46 13.82 -5.72
C PHE A 94 23.15 14.94 -6.73
N PHE A 95 23.99 15.13 -7.73
CA PHE A 95 23.80 16.14 -8.78
C PHE A 95 22.94 15.64 -9.96
N GLU A 96 22.46 14.39 -9.90
CA GLU A 96 21.54 13.77 -10.86
C GLU A 96 20.22 13.33 -10.20
N ASP A 97 20.11 13.48 -8.88
CA ASP A 97 18.93 13.12 -8.10
C ASP A 97 18.05 14.37 -7.86
N PRO A 98 16.81 14.43 -8.38
CA PRO A 98 15.97 15.62 -8.27
C PRO A 98 15.58 15.93 -6.82
N ILE A 99 15.42 14.92 -5.97
CA ILE A 99 15.09 15.11 -4.54
C ILE A 99 16.32 15.66 -3.82
N ALA A 100 17.52 15.11 -4.08
CA ALA A 100 18.75 15.63 -3.51
C ALA A 100 19.02 17.08 -3.92
N ILE A 101 18.86 17.42 -5.20
CA ILE A 101 19.02 18.79 -5.72
C ILE A 101 18.00 19.72 -5.09
N GLY A 102 16.70 19.41 -5.20
CA GLY A 102 15.63 20.28 -4.68
C GLY A 102 15.75 20.51 -3.17
N SER A 103 16.03 19.45 -2.41
CA SER A 103 16.22 19.55 -0.97
C SER A 103 17.49 20.29 -0.56
N PHE A 104 18.56 20.24 -1.36
CA PHE A 104 19.76 21.04 -1.10
C PHE A 104 19.45 22.53 -1.19
N HIS A 105 18.69 22.93 -2.22
CA HIS A 105 18.24 24.31 -2.38
C HIS A 105 17.27 24.74 -1.26
N ALA A 106 16.38 23.86 -0.83
CA ALA A 106 15.50 24.07 0.33
C ALA A 106 16.32 24.32 1.62
N MET A 107 17.28 23.44 1.91
CA MET A 107 18.18 23.58 3.06
C MET A 107 18.94 24.92 3.04
N LYS A 108 19.47 25.33 1.88
CA LYS A 108 20.17 26.63 1.74
C LYS A 108 19.29 27.83 2.05
N LYS A 109 17.96 27.67 1.98
CA LYS A 109 16.96 28.69 2.32
C LYS A 109 16.38 28.50 3.73
N GLY A 110 16.89 27.54 4.51
CA GLY A 110 16.40 27.25 5.86
C GLY A 110 15.12 26.41 5.90
N VAL A 111 14.72 25.81 4.78
CA VAL A 111 13.53 24.95 4.69
C VAL A 111 13.93 23.51 4.99
N PHE A 112 13.28 22.91 5.99
CA PHE A 112 13.57 21.53 6.40
C PHE A 112 12.88 20.52 5.49
N VAL A 113 13.55 19.41 5.14
CA VAL A 113 13.00 18.38 4.25
C VAL A 113 13.03 17.01 4.92
N SER A 114 11.87 16.38 5.03
CA SER A 114 11.69 15.01 5.50
C SER A 114 11.35 14.08 4.33
N CYS A 115 12.10 13.01 4.17
CA CYS A 115 11.92 12.01 3.11
C CYS A 115 11.74 10.58 3.66
N SER A 116 11.02 9.72 2.95
CA SER A 116 10.91 8.29 3.28
C SER A 116 12.18 7.51 2.93
N GLY A 117 12.50 6.47 3.70
CA GLY A 117 13.62 5.56 3.40
C GLY A 117 13.40 4.62 2.21
N GLY A 118 12.17 4.48 1.73
CA GLY A 118 11.78 3.51 0.70
C GLY A 118 11.19 2.23 1.28
N ASN A 119 10.55 1.43 0.43
CA ASN A 119 9.85 0.19 0.82
C ASN A 119 10.53 -1.08 0.25
N SER A 120 11.75 -0.96 -0.26
CA SER A 120 12.47 -2.02 -0.97
C SER A 120 13.30 -2.95 -0.07
N GLY A 121 13.15 -2.83 1.25
CA GLY A 121 13.80 -3.73 2.22
C GLY A 121 13.29 -5.18 2.14
N PRO A 122 13.84 -6.10 2.96
CA PRO A 122 14.74 -5.87 4.10
C PRO A 122 16.24 -6.04 3.78
N GLN A 123 16.62 -6.30 2.52
CA GLN A 123 18.02 -6.50 2.15
C GLN A 123 18.85 -5.23 2.36
N LEU A 124 20.15 -5.39 2.56
CA LEU A 124 21.10 -4.27 2.68
C LEU A 124 21.11 -3.43 1.39
N MET A 125 21.45 -2.15 1.53
CA MET A 125 21.60 -1.19 0.41
C MET A 125 20.30 -0.90 -0.37
N THR A 126 19.16 -0.88 0.33
CA THR A 126 17.82 -0.64 -0.26
C THR A 126 17.23 0.74 0.07
N VAL A 127 17.93 1.57 0.84
CA VAL A 127 17.49 2.93 1.20
C VAL A 127 17.55 3.85 -0.03
N GLU A 128 16.48 4.60 -0.28
CA GLU A 128 16.31 5.42 -1.49
C GLU A 128 16.83 6.86 -1.33
N ASN A 129 16.38 7.57 -0.30
CA ASN A 129 16.73 8.98 -0.07
C ASN A 129 17.97 9.09 0.83
N VAL A 130 19.16 9.22 0.25
CA VAL A 130 20.44 9.10 0.99
C VAL A 130 21.26 10.40 1.11
N ALA A 131 20.77 11.52 0.61
CA ALA A 131 21.47 12.79 0.70
C ALA A 131 21.61 13.26 2.17
N PRO A 132 22.79 13.73 2.60
CA PRO A 132 23.07 13.98 4.03
C PRO A 132 22.32 15.17 4.63
N TRP A 133 21.71 16.02 3.80
CA TRP A 133 20.89 17.15 4.22
C TRP A 133 19.39 16.81 4.35
N LEU A 134 19.00 15.57 4.07
CA LEU A 134 17.64 15.07 4.28
C LEU A 134 17.49 14.46 5.67
N LEU A 135 16.31 14.62 6.26
CA LEU A 135 15.86 13.67 7.28
C LEU A 135 15.24 12.46 6.58
N THR A 136 15.94 11.34 6.55
CA THR A 136 15.43 10.09 5.98
C THR A 136 14.78 9.22 7.06
N VAL A 137 13.51 8.89 6.87
CA VAL A 137 12.66 8.25 7.89
C VAL A 137 12.34 6.80 7.50
N ALA A 138 12.68 5.85 8.38
CA ALA A 138 12.29 4.44 8.26
C ALA A 138 10.88 4.18 8.81
N ALA A 139 10.28 3.04 8.46
CA ALA A 139 8.99 2.60 8.99
C ALA A 139 9.17 1.55 10.10
N SER A 140 8.29 1.60 11.10
CA SER A 140 8.20 0.60 12.17
C SER A 140 6.75 0.35 12.55
N SER A 141 6.50 -0.74 13.26
CA SER A 141 5.18 -1.09 13.78
C SER A 141 4.82 -0.31 15.05
N ILE A 142 3.53 -0.30 15.36
CA ILE A 142 2.97 0.14 16.65
C ILE A 142 2.37 -1.06 17.38
N ASP A 143 1.93 -0.85 18.62
CA ASP A 143 1.28 -1.88 19.45
C ASP A 143 -0.02 -2.45 18.85
N ARG A 144 -0.75 -1.64 18.06
CA ARG A 144 -1.99 -2.03 17.39
C ARG A 144 -1.71 -2.82 16.11
N GLN A 145 -2.31 -4.02 16.02
CA GLN A 145 -2.27 -4.88 14.84
C GLN A 145 -3.68 -5.24 14.36
N PHE A 146 -3.90 -5.25 13.05
CA PHE A 146 -5.13 -5.77 12.44
C PHE A 146 -5.01 -7.27 12.19
N LYS A 147 -5.95 -8.06 12.72
CA LYS A 147 -5.98 -9.51 12.54
C LYS A 147 -7.31 -9.93 11.93
N ALA A 148 -7.25 -10.90 11.02
CA ALA A 148 -8.41 -11.54 10.41
C ALA A 148 -8.41 -13.02 10.81
N ALA A 149 -9.18 -13.33 11.86
CA ALA A 149 -9.26 -14.70 12.37
C ALA A 149 -10.01 -15.61 11.38
N VAL A 150 -9.45 -16.79 11.11
CA VAL A 150 -10.10 -17.82 10.30
C VAL A 150 -10.24 -19.09 11.13
N LYS A 151 -11.46 -19.40 11.52
CA LYS A 151 -11.75 -20.61 12.29
C LYS A 151 -11.75 -21.83 11.37
N LEU A 152 -10.57 -22.37 11.10
CA LEU A 152 -10.42 -23.75 10.61
C LEU A 152 -10.59 -24.74 11.78
N GLY A 153 -10.60 -26.04 11.49
CA GLY A 153 -10.73 -27.09 12.52
C GLY A 153 -9.66 -27.02 13.63
N ASN A 154 -8.53 -26.36 13.35
CA ASN A 154 -7.41 -26.09 14.27
C ASN A 154 -7.30 -24.62 14.77
N GLY A 155 -8.14 -23.69 14.31
CA GLY A 155 -8.25 -22.34 14.89
C GLY A 155 -7.15 -21.32 14.57
N ILE A 156 -6.74 -21.20 13.30
CA ILE A 156 -5.67 -20.28 12.85
C ILE A 156 -6.10 -18.79 12.89
N ARG A 157 -5.13 -17.89 13.08
CA ARG A 157 -5.33 -16.44 12.96
C ARG A 157 -4.34 -15.88 11.96
N GLY A 158 -4.83 -15.20 10.92
CA GLY A 158 -3.99 -14.48 9.97
C GLY A 158 -4.09 -12.96 10.13
N ILE A 159 -3.36 -12.26 9.28
CA ILE A 159 -3.22 -10.80 9.27
C ILE A 159 -3.85 -10.27 7.99
N SER A 160 -4.78 -9.33 8.12
CA SER A 160 -5.42 -8.60 7.02
C SER A 160 -6.30 -7.47 7.56
N ILE A 161 -6.47 -6.42 6.77
CA ILE A 161 -7.52 -5.44 6.96
C ILE A 161 -8.77 -5.97 6.23
N ASN A 162 -9.66 -6.61 6.99
CA ASN A 162 -10.89 -7.17 6.44
C ASN A 162 -12.08 -6.24 6.70
N THR A 163 -12.60 -5.62 5.65
CA THR A 163 -13.76 -4.71 5.68
C THR A 163 -15.07 -5.41 5.28
N PHE A 164 -15.04 -6.73 5.06
CA PHE A 164 -16.20 -7.50 4.67
C PHE A 164 -16.96 -8.04 5.88
N SER A 165 -18.27 -8.19 5.72
CA SER A 165 -19.16 -8.85 6.68
C SER A 165 -19.69 -10.17 6.10
N PRO A 166 -18.87 -11.24 6.01
CA PRO A 166 -19.33 -12.52 5.51
C PRO A 166 -20.42 -13.09 6.42
N LYS A 167 -21.29 -13.94 5.87
CA LYS A 167 -22.30 -14.64 6.66
C LYS A 167 -21.59 -15.51 7.70
N LYS A 168 -22.10 -15.53 8.93
CA LYS A 168 -21.58 -16.39 10.02
C LYS A 168 -21.96 -17.85 9.77
N GLN A 169 -21.33 -18.46 8.78
CA GLN A 169 -21.51 -19.86 8.38
C GLN A 169 -20.17 -20.48 8.00
N MET A 170 -20.12 -21.81 7.96
CA MET A 170 -18.97 -22.52 7.42
C MET A 170 -19.04 -22.52 5.89
N TYR A 171 -17.90 -22.27 5.26
CA TYR A 171 -17.73 -22.37 3.81
C TYR A 171 -16.85 -23.59 3.52
N PRO A 172 -17.11 -24.33 2.42
CA PRO A 172 -16.20 -25.39 2.00
C PRO A 172 -14.82 -24.80 1.69
N LEU A 173 -13.77 -25.50 2.07
CA LEU A 173 -12.37 -25.15 1.82
C LEU A 173 -11.82 -26.02 0.67
N ILE A 174 -11.02 -25.43 -0.21
CA ILE A 174 -10.30 -26.16 -1.28
C ILE A 174 -8.92 -25.53 -1.48
N SER A 175 -7.90 -26.33 -1.80
CA SER A 175 -6.59 -25.78 -2.16
C SER A 175 -6.53 -25.36 -3.63
N GLY A 176 -5.65 -24.41 -3.95
CA GLY A 176 -5.35 -23.99 -5.32
C GLY A 176 -5.07 -25.17 -6.25
N ALA A 177 -4.20 -26.09 -5.80
CA ALA A 177 -3.85 -27.29 -6.53
C ALA A 177 -5.06 -28.18 -6.90
N GLN A 178 -6.01 -28.36 -5.96
CA GLN A 178 -7.21 -29.17 -6.20
C GLN A 178 -8.22 -28.45 -7.09
N ALA A 179 -8.26 -27.12 -6.99
CA ALA A 179 -9.11 -26.24 -7.78
C ALA A 179 -8.59 -25.98 -9.21
N ALA A 180 -7.44 -26.54 -9.59
CA ALA A 180 -6.83 -26.36 -10.90
C ALA A 180 -7.79 -26.70 -12.07
N ASN A 181 -7.68 -25.92 -13.15
CA ASN A 181 -8.35 -26.14 -14.42
C ASN A 181 -7.51 -27.07 -15.31
N ILE A 182 -7.84 -28.36 -15.28
CA ILE A 182 -7.07 -29.42 -15.97
C ILE A 182 -7.35 -29.43 -17.48
N SER A 183 -8.43 -28.78 -17.93
CA SER A 183 -8.86 -28.75 -19.34
C SER A 183 -8.26 -27.59 -20.16
N GLY A 184 -7.51 -26.67 -19.53
CA GLY A 184 -6.85 -25.56 -20.21
C GLY A 184 -5.35 -25.82 -20.40
N GLN A 185 -4.73 -25.20 -21.42
CA GLN A 185 -3.27 -25.04 -21.44
C GLN A 185 -2.87 -24.14 -20.27
N GLN A 186 -2.40 -24.75 -19.19
CA GLN A 186 -2.16 -24.04 -17.94
C GLN A 186 -0.79 -23.36 -17.99
N TYR A 187 -0.76 -22.09 -18.40
CA TYR A 187 0.34 -21.20 -18.06
C TYR A 187 0.12 -20.70 -16.62
N GLY A 188 1.06 -20.98 -15.72
CA GLY A 188 1.03 -20.49 -14.33
C GLY A 188 0.82 -21.57 -13.25
N ASN A 189 0.92 -21.14 -11.99
CA ASN A 189 0.89 -21.97 -10.80
C ASN A 189 -0.51 -22.01 -10.14
N ALA A 190 -1.23 -23.12 -10.30
CA ALA A 190 -2.54 -23.31 -9.66
C ALA A 190 -2.49 -23.31 -8.13
N SER A 191 -1.40 -23.80 -7.52
CA SER A 191 -1.24 -23.74 -6.07
C SER A 191 -1.18 -22.30 -5.57
N ALA A 192 -0.66 -21.38 -6.40
CA ALA A 192 -0.65 -19.95 -6.12
C ALA A 192 -1.93 -19.22 -6.54
N CYS A 193 -2.94 -19.94 -7.06
CA CYS A 193 -4.20 -19.38 -7.55
C CYS A 193 -4.01 -18.25 -8.57
N GLU A 194 -3.01 -18.40 -9.44
CA GLU A 194 -2.72 -17.44 -10.49
C GLU A 194 -3.89 -17.27 -11.45
N TRP A 195 -3.94 -16.10 -12.09
CA TRP A 195 -4.99 -15.80 -13.05
C TRP A 195 -4.99 -16.85 -14.18
N GLY A 196 -6.16 -17.41 -14.49
CA GLY A 196 -6.33 -18.40 -15.57
C GLY A 196 -6.03 -19.85 -15.19
N THR A 197 -5.46 -20.14 -14.01
CA THR A 197 -5.11 -21.52 -13.62
C THR A 197 -6.23 -22.30 -12.94
N MET A 198 -7.31 -21.61 -12.56
CA MET A 198 -8.33 -22.10 -11.63
C MET A 198 -9.64 -22.44 -12.33
N SER A 199 -10.31 -23.52 -11.92
CA SER A 199 -11.62 -23.92 -12.45
C SER A 199 -12.75 -23.21 -11.69
N GLN A 200 -13.58 -22.44 -12.41
CA GLN A 200 -14.70 -21.72 -11.81
C GLN A 200 -15.68 -22.63 -11.05
N SER A 201 -16.01 -23.80 -11.61
CA SER A 201 -16.93 -24.76 -10.97
C SER A 201 -16.38 -25.32 -9.67
N LYS A 202 -15.05 -25.40 -9.52
CA LYS A 202 -14.40 -25.86 -8.29
C LYS A 202 -14.30 -24.76 -7.22
N VAL A 203 -14.17 -23.50 -7.64
CA VAL A 203 -13.96 -22.32 -6.77
C VAL A 203 -15.25 -21.70 -6.25
N LYS A 204 -16.30 -21.66 -7.08
CA LYS A 204 -17.55 -20.94 -6.78
C LYS A 204 -18.14 -21.35 -5.42
N GLY A 205 -18.39 -20.35 -4.56
CA GLY A 205 -18.99 -20.55 -3.23
C GLY A 205 -18.07 -21.11 -2.14
N LYS A 206 -16.76 -21.24 -2.42
CA LYS A 206 -15.78 -21.81 -1.48
C LYS A 206 -14.75 -20.79 -1.04
N ILE A 207 -14.10 -21.07 0.09
CA ILE A 207 -12.84 -20.42 0.47
C ILE A 207 -11.71 -21.19 -0.20
N VAL A 208 -10.74 -20.49 -0.78
CA VAL A 208 -9.60 -21.11 -1.46
C VAL A 208 -8.31 -20.82 -0.71
N TYR A 209 -7.53 -21.87 -0.44
CA TYR A 209 -6.18 -21.78 0.11
C TYR A 209 -5.16 -21.68 -1.02
N CYS A 210 -4.38 -20.60 -1.04
CA CYS A 210 -3.45 -20.24 -2.10
C CYS A 210 -2.05 -19.99 -1.52
N LEU A 211 -1.02 -20.51 -2.20
CA LEU A 211 0.37 -20.23 -1.87
C LEU A 211 0.81 -18.86 -2.40
N GLY A 212 1.66 -18.18 -1.65
CA GLY A 212 2.10 -16.83 -1.95
C GLY A 212 1.06 -15.76 -1.58
N VAL A 213 1.42 -14.52 -1.87
CA VAL A 213 0.63 -13.31 -1.57
C VAL A 213 0.57 -12.41 -2.81
N GLY A 214 -0.58 -11.76 -3.03
CA GLY A 214 -0.78 -10.80 -4.11
C GLY A 214 -1.67 -11.30 -5.25
N GLY A 215 -2.81 -10.64 -5.46
CA GLY A 215 -3.70 -10.83 -6.61
C GLY A 215 -4.66 -12.02 -6.55
N GLN A 216 -4.44 -12.99 -5.65
CA GLN A 216 -5.31 -14.18 -5.55
C GLN A 216 -6.74 -13.82 -5.13
N ASP A 217 -6.91 -12.82 -4.27
CA ASP A 217 -8.21 -12.29 -3.86
C ASP A 217 -9.07 -11.88 -5.07
N SER A 218 -8.47 -11.20 -6.04
CA SER A 218 -9.15 -10.77 -7.27
C SER A 218 -9.47 -11.96 -8.17
N THR A 219 -8.54 -12.90 -8.34
CA THR A 219 -8.78 -14.14 -9.10
C THR A 219 -9.95 -14.93 -8.52
N ILE A 220 -9.94 -15.18 -7.21
CA ILE A 220 -10.98 -15.97 -6.54
C ILE A 220 -12.33 -15.24 -6.53
N LYS A 221 -12.34 -13.92 -6.33
CA LYS A 221 -13.56 -13.11 -6.45
C LYS A 221 -14.20 -13.24 -7.82
N ASN A 222 -13.43 -13.09 -8.90
CA ASN A 222 -13.93 -13.15 -10.27
C ASN A 222 -14.50 -14.53 -10.64
N LEU A 223 -14.04 -15.59 -9.97
CA LEU A 223 -14.58 -16.95 -10.11
C LEU A 223 -15.78 -17.24 -9.19
N GLY A 224 -16.20 -16.26 -8.38
CA GLY A 224 -17.32 -16.39 -7.45
C GLY A 224 -16.98 -17.13 -6.15
N GLY A 225 -15.70 -17.16 -5.76
CA GLY A 225 -15.27 -17.67 -4.47
C GLY A 225 -15.77 -16.79 -3.31
N SER A 226 -15.86 -17.37 -2.13
CA SER A 226 -16.36 -16.73 -0.90
C SER A 226 -15.26 -16.09 -0.05
N GLY A 227 -13.99 -16.41 -0.31
CA GLY A 227 -12.84 -15.82 0.35
C GLY A 227 -11.53 -16.53 0.01
N VAL A 228 -10.43 -15.98 0.48
CA VAL A 228 -9.08 -16.49 0.23
C VAL A 228 -8.29 -16.61 1.52
N ILE A 229 -7.54 -17.69 1.66
CA ILE A 229 -6.47 -17.82 2.65
C ILE A 229 -5.18 -17.83 1.86
N MET A 230 -4.39 -16.77 1.98
CA MET A 230 -3.07 -16.66 1.36
C MET A 230 -2.02 -17.16 2.34
N SER A 231 -1.08 -17.97 1.85
CA SER A 231 0.00 -18.51 2.65
C SER A 231 1.32 -17.93 2.20
N ALA A 232 1.92 -17.09 3.05
CA ALA A 232 3.28 -16.61 2.88
C ALA A 232 4.28 -17.55 3.56
N ASP A 233 5.53 -17.57 3.08
CA ASP A 233 6.59 -18.37 3.70
C ASP A 233 6.86 -17.91 5.14
N GLU A 234 6.76 -16.61 5.38
CA GLU A 234 6.88 -15.99 6.70
C GLU A 234 5.60 -15.23 7.08
N GLU A 235 5.39 -15.04 8.38
CA GLU A 235 4.27 -14.24 8.88
C GLU A 235 4.49 -12.77 8.50
N SER A 236 3.53 -12.19 7.79
CA SER A 236 3.62 -10.77 7.42
C SER A 236 3.45 -9.89 8.65
N ASP A 237 4.28 -8.87 8.79
CA ASP A 237 4.19 -7.85 9.84
C ASP A 237 3.26 -6.68 9.46
N ILE A 238 2.73 -6.68 8.24
CA ILE A 238 1.86 -5.66 7.67
C ILE A 238 0.53 -6.25 7.20
N ALA A 239 -0.55 -5.46 7.32
CA ALA A 239 -1.89 -5.88 6.93
C ALA A 239 -2.36 -5.09 5.71
N PHE A 240 -2.83 -5.81 4.68
CA PHE A 240 -3.40 -5.21 3.47
C PHE A 240 -4.92 -5.35 3.38
N LEU A 241 -5.51 -4.44 2.61
CA LEU A 241 -6.88 -4.52 2.10
C LEU A 241 -6.89 -5.39 0.84
N TYR A 242 -7.96 -6.16 0.66
CA TYR A 242 -8.15 -7.04 -0.49
C TYR A 242 -9.54 -6.85 -1.11
N ALA A 243 -9.72 -7.29 -2.36
CA ALA A 243 -10.96 -7.17 -3.11
C ALA A 243 -12.06 -8.17 -2.66
N ALA A 244 -11.71 -9.15 -1.82
CA ALA A 244 -12.57 -10.17 -1.25
C ALA A 244 -12.18 -10.47 0.21
N PRO A 245 -13.02 -11.17 1.01
CA PRO A 245 -12.65 -11.63 2.34
C PRO A 245 -11.37 -12.47 2.29
N THR A 246 -10.29 -11.93 2.85
CA THR A 246 -8.96 -12.54 2.77
C THR A 246 -8.29 -12.54 4.14
N THR A 247 -7.45 -13.53 4.38
CA THR A 247 -6.46 -13.51 5.44
C THR A 247 -5.13 -14.02 4.91
N THR A 248 -4.03 -13.52 5.46
CA THR A 248 -2.69 -14.03 5.18
C THR A 248 -2.17 -14.75 6.41
N THR A 249 -1.70 -15.98 6.22
CA THR A 249 -1.13 -16.84 7.28
C THR A 249 0.28 -17.28 6.90
N ALA A 250 1.08 -17.69 7.87
CA ALA A 250 2.36 -18.32 7.59
C ALA A 250 2.15 -19.76 7.09
N ALA A 251 3.05 -20.25 6.23
CA ALA A 251 2.97 -21.59 5.65
C ALA A 251 2.97 -22.72 6.69
N ARG A 252 3.57 -22.49 7.87
CA ARG A 252 3.54 -23.43 9.00
C ARG A 252 2.14 -23.64 9.59
N ASP A 253 1.23 -22.70 9.36
CA ASP A 253 -0.11 -22.71 9.91
C ASP A 253 -1.15 -23.29 8.94
N GLY A 254 -0.83 -23.39 7.64
CA GLY A 254 -1.73 -23.87 6.58
C GLY A 254 -1.56 -25.33 6.20
#